data_AF-A0A3S0K7P1-F1
#
_entry.id   AF-A0A3S0K7P1-F1
#
_cell.length_a   1.000
_cell.length_b   1.000
_cell.length_c   1.000
_cell.angle_alpha   90.00
_cell.angle_beta   90.00
_cell.angle_gamma   90.00
#
_symmetry.space_group_name_H-M   'P 1'
#
loop_
_entity.id
_entity.type
_entity.pdbx_description
1 polymer ?
#
loop_
_entity_poly.entity_id
_entity_poly.type
_entity_poly.pdbx_seq_one_letter_code
_entity_poly.pdbx_strand_id
1 'polypeptide(L)'
;MSQISADQVARWMLDQLQAEGVLYQVTAIDGIEARFGAAYTCLNANGNIGIAPAVLKAFRQLTAASVVWERSGRFWRWREAHDPSGRQLA
;
A
#
# COMPACT_ATOMS: atom_id res chain seq x y z
N MET A 1 -13.06 0.98 -22.92
CA MET A 1 -12.26 0.32 -21.86
C MET A 1 -11.91 1.39 -20.85
N SER A 2 -12.44 1.30 -19.63
CA SER A 2 -12.10 2.27 -18.59
C SER A 2 -10.68 1.96 -18.11
N GLN A 3 -9.78 2.92 -18.27
CA GLN A 3 -8.40 2.84 -17.79
C GLN A 3 -8.41 2.76 -16.27
N ILE A 4 -7.79 1.73 -15.70
CA ILE A 4 -7.64 1.60 -14.25
C ILE A 4 -6.76 2.77 -13.75
N SER A 5 -7.18 3.48 -12.71
CA SER A 5 -6.39 4.56 -12.11
C SER A 5 -5.61 4.10 -10.88
N ALA A 6 -4.57 4.84 -10.51
CA ALA A 6 -3.84 4.59 -9.27
C ALA A 6 -4.74 4.70 -8.03
N ASP A 7 -5.79 5.54 -8.08
CA ASP A 7 -6.79 5.67 -7.02
C ASP A 7 -7.63 4.40 -6.85
N GLN A 8 -7.97 3.72 -7.95
CA GLN A 8 -8.70 2.45 -7.88
C GLN A 8 -7.85 1.34 -7.25
N VAL A 9 -6.57 1.28 -7.59
CA VAL A 9 -5.63 0.32 -6.98
C VAL A 9 -5.44 0.64 -5.49
N ALA A 10 -5.30 1.92 -5.15
CA ALA A 10 -5.19 2.37 -3.76
C ALA A 10 -6.47 2.07 -2.96
N ARG A 11 -7.65 2.17 -3.56
CA ARG A 11 -8.91 1.77 -2.93
C ARG A 11 -8.93 0.29 -2.63
N TRP A 12 -8.52 -0.54 -3.58
CA TRP A 12 -8.40 -1.98 -3.37
C TRP A 12 -7.44 -2.32 -2.22
N MET A 13 -6.28 -1.66 -2.13
CA MET A 13 -5.36 -1.83 -0.99
C MET A 13 -6.04 -1.49 0.35
N LEU A 14 -6.84 -0.42 0.40
CA LEU A 14 -7.60 -0.06 1.59
C LEU A 14 -8.63 -1.14 1.95
N ASP A 15 -9.33 -1.68 0.95
CA ASP A 15 -10.31 -2.75 1.17
C ASP A 15 -9.63 -4.02 1.73
N GLN A 16 -8.43 -4.38 1.25
CA GLN A 16 -7.65 -5.49 1.82
C GLN A 16 -7.27 -5.20 3.29
N LEU A 17 -6.79 -3.99 3.58
CA LEU A 17 -6.43 -3.60 4.95
C LEU A 17 -7.65 -3.58 5.90
N GLN A 18 -8.83 -3.21 5.40
CA GLN A 18 -10.07 -3.26 6.16
C GLN A 18 -10.50 -4.70 6.45
N ALA A 19 -10.31 -5.62 5.50
CA ALA A 19 -10.66 -7.02 5.66
C ALA A 19 -9.74 -7.76 6.64
N GLU A 20 -8.43 -7.51 6.57
CA GLU A 20 -7.43 -8.30 7.32
C GLU A 20 -6.83 -7.58 8.54
N GLY A 21 -7.03 -6.26 8.65
CA GLY A 21 -6.43 -5.43 9.71
C GLY A 21 -4.95 -5.09 9.49
N VAL A 22 -4.25 -5.88 8.70
CA VAL A 22 -2.87 -5.68 8.26
C VAL A 22 -2.77 -5.96 6.76
N LEU A 23 -1.90 -5.23 6.04
CA LEU A 23 -1.60 -5.50 4.64
C LEU A 23 -0.09 -5.57 4.43
N TYR A 24 0.44 -6.76 4.18
CA TYR A 24 1.85 -6.94 3.83
C TYR A 24 2.15 -6.41 2.43
N GLN A 25 3.33 -5.82 2.25
CA GLN A 25 3.76 -5.30 0.95
C GLN A 25 3.84 -6.37 -0.12
N VAL A 26 4.30 -7.59 0.22
CA VAL A 26 4.34 -8.70 -0.73
C VAL A 26 2.93 -9.09 -1.20
N THR A 27 1.99 -9.24 -0.27
CA THR A 27 0.58 -9.53 -0.57
C THR A 27 -0.06 -8.45 -1.42
N ALA A 28 0.22 -7.18 -1.13
CA ALA A 28 -0.25 -6.06 -1.94
C ALA A 28 0.33 -6.11 -3.37
N ILE A 29 1.62 -6.39 -3.53
CA ILE A 29 2.27 -6.53 -4.85
C ILE A 29 1.61 -7.66 -5.64
N ASP A 30 1.54 -8.87 -5.07
CA ASP A 30 0.97 -10.04 -5.75
C ASP A 30 -0.49 -9.80 -6.17
N GLY A 31 -1.27 -9.22 -5.26
CA GLY A 31 -2.67 -8.91 -5.53
C GLY A 31 -2.86 -7.81 -6.57
N ILE A 32 -1.96 -6.82 -6.63
CA ILE A 32 -1.95 -5.77 -7.65
C ILE A 32 -1.61 -6.34 -9.02
N GLU A 33 -0.55 -7.16 -9.12
CA GLU A 33 -0.14 -7.76 -10.39
C GLU A 33 -1.22 -8.69 -10.94
N ALA A 34 -1.82 -9.51 -10.08
CA ALA A 34 -2.89 -10.43 -10.47
C ALA A 34 -4.17 -9.73 -10.95
N ARG A 35 -4.49 -8.53 -10.45
CA ARG A 35 -5.77 -7.85 -10.71
C ARG A 35 -5.68 -6.70 -11.71
N PHE A 36 -4.59 -5.94 -11.65
CA PHE A 36 -4.42 -4.69 -12.39
C PHE A 36 -3.20 -4.71 -13.33
N GLY A 37 -2.31 -5.69 -13.16
CA GLY A 37 -1.12 -5.89 -13.98
C GLY A 37 0.10 -5.11 -13.48
N ALA A 38 1.25 -5.42 -14.06
CA ALA A 38 2.56 -4.91 -13.65
C ALA A 38 2.75 -3.39 -13.85
N ALA A 39 1.83 -2.69 -14.53
CA ALA A 39 1.87 -1.23 -14.67
C ALA A 39 1.74 -0.48 -13.33
N TYR A 40 1.25 -1.16 -12.28
CA TYR A 40 1.08 -0.62 -10.93
C TYR A 40 2.12 -1.15 -9.94
N THR A 41 3.10 -1.91 -10.42
CA THR A 41 4.32 -2.27 -9.69
C THR A 41 5.53 -1.62 -10.35
N CYS A 42 6.66 -1.60 -9.65
CA CYS A 42 7.89 -1.02 -10.16
C CYS A 42 9.11 -1.77 -9.62
N LEU A 43 10.12 -1.96 -10.47
CA LEU A 43 11.44 -2.38 -10.03
C LEU A 43 12.13 -1.19 -9.34
N ASN A 44 12.50 -1.34 -8.07
CA ASN A 44 13.28 -0.32 -7.38
C ASN A 44 14.79 -0.45 -7.69
N ALA A 45 15.58 0.53 -7.25
CA ALA A 45 17.03 0.59 -7.51
C ALA A 45 17.80 -0.63 -6.97
N ASN A 46 17.22 -1.39 -6.04
CA ASN A 46 17.82 -2.59 -5.46
C ASN A 46 17.39 -3.87 -6.20
N GLY A 47 16.68 -3.76 -7.34
CA GLY A 47 16.18 -4.90 -8.09
C GLY A 47 14.98 -5.60 -7.47
N ASN A 48 14.32 -5.00 -6.47
CA ASN A 48 13.12 -5.57 -5.87
C ASN A 48 11.86 -4.97 -6.49
N ILE A 49 10.83 -5.79 -6.69
CA ILE A 49 9.50 -5.32 -7.06
C ILE A 49 8.89 -4.56 -5.87
N GLY A 50 8.31 -3.40 -6.16
CA GLY A 50 7.59 -2.55 -5.24
C GLY A 50 6.29 -2.06 -5.86
N ILE A 51 5.49 -1.35 -5.06
CA ILE A 51 4.24 -0.74 -5.53
C ILE A 51 4.56 0.60 -6.21
N ALA A 52 3.93 0.87 -7.36
CA ALA A 52 4.17 2.08 -8.11
C ALA A 52 3.96 3.35 -7.25
N PRO A 53 4.83 4.38 -7.38
CA PRO A 53 4.76 5.59 -6.54
C PRO A 53 3.41 6.32 -6.59
N ALA A 54 2.71 6.28 -7.73
CA ALA A 54 1.40 6.88 -7.91
C ALA A 54 0.33 6.20 -7.04
N VAL A 55 0.34 4.86 -6.97
CA VAL A 55 -0.57 4.07 -6.11
C VAL A 55 -0.25 4.35 -4.64
N LEU A 56 1.02 4.31 -4.26
CA LEU A 56 1.42 4.64 -2.88
C LEU A 56 1.02 6.07 -2.50
N LYS A 57 1.10 7.03 -3.42
CA LYS A 57 0.65 8.41 -3.18
C LYS A 57 -0.86 8.46 -2.94
N ALA A 58 -1.67 7.83 -3.80
CA ALA A 58 -3.12 7.77 -3.63
C ALA A 58 -3.51 7.06 -2.33
N PHE A 59 -2.90 5.92 -2.01
CA PHE A 59 -3.14 5.18 -0.77
C PHE A 59 -2.83 6.03 0.46
N ARG A 60 -1.68 6.71 0.48
CA ARG A 60 -1.30 7.64 1.55
C ARG A 60 -2.29 8.80 1.73
N GLN A 61 -2.93 9.27 0.66
CA GLN A 61 -3.95 10.31 0.76
C GLN A 61 -5.24 9.76 1.38
N LEU A 62 -5.66 8.56 0.98
CA LEU A 62 -6.85 7.89 1.54
C LEU A 62 -6.70 7.56 3.02
N THR A 63 -5.48 7.26 3.48
CA THR A 63 -5.25 6.71 4.82
C THR A 63 -4.42 7.61 5.74
N ALA A 64 -4.30 8.90 5.38
CA ALA A 64 -3.35 9.84 5.97
C ALA A 64 -3.38 9.92 7.51
N ALA A 65 -4.54 9.75 8.12
CA ALA A 65 -4.76 9.84 9.56
C ALA A 65 -4.79 8.48 10.27
N SER A 66 -5.13 7.40 9.56
CA SER A 66 -5.58 6.15 10.18
C SER A 66 -4.65 4.98 9.98
N VAL A 67 -3.63 5.09 9.12
CA VAL A 67 -2.73 3.97 8.79
C VAL A 67 -1.28 4.37 8.95
N VAL A 68 -0.50 3.43 9.48
CA VAL A 68 0.96 3.52 9.62
C VAL A 68 1.62 2.41 8.81
N TRP A 69 2.85 2.66 8.38
CA TRP A 69 3.72 1.70 7.74
C TRP A 69 4.74 1.17 8.74
N GLU A 70 4.70 -0.13 9.00
CA GLU A 70 5.67 -0.83 9.83
C GLU A 70 6.86 -1.23 8.95
N ARG A 71 7.98 -0.54 9.11
CA ARG A 71 9.14 -0.67 8.20
C ARG A 71 9.81 -2.03 8.36
N SER A 72 10.00 -2.48 9.59
CA SER A 72 10.70 -3.72 9.91
C SER A 72 9.93 -4.94 9.40
N GLY A 73 8.61 -4.94 9.61
CA GLY A 73 7.70 -6.00 9.16
C GLY A 73 7.22 -5.88 7.71
N ARG A 74 7.41 -4.70 7.09
CA ARG A 74 6.98 -4.39 5.72
C ARG A 74 5.47 -4.57 5.51
N PHE A 75 4.67 -4.00 6.39
CA PHE A 75 3.21 -4.01 6.27
C PHE A 75 2.56 -2.69 6.69
N TRP A 76 1.37 -2.43 6.17
CA TRP A 76 0.49 -1.38 6.65
C TRP A 76 -0.44 -1.93 7.71
N ARG A 77 -0.70 -1.15 8.76
CA ARG A 77 -1.71 -1.45 9.79
C ARG A 77 -2.45 -0.20 10.22
N TRP A 78 -3.57 -0.38 10.90
CA TRP A 78 -4.27 0.72 11.55
C TRP A 78 -3.39 1.38 12.61
N ARG A 79 -3.48 2.70 12.69
CA ARG A 79 -2.82 3.53 13.70
C ARG A 79 -3.44 3.23 15.06
N GLU A 80 -2.57 3.06 16.04
CA GLU A 80 -2.92 2.91 17.45
C GLU A 80 -2.64 4.20 18.22
N ALA A 81 -3.26 4.36 19.39
CA ALA A 81 -3.17 5.59 20.18
C ALA A 81 -1.75 5.93 20.62
N HIS A 82 -0.88 4.92 20.76
CA HIS A 82 0.50 5.08 21.18
C HIS A 82 1.48 5.29 20.02
N ASP A 83 1.02 5.22 18.77
CA ASP A 83 1.89 5.44 17.63
C ASP A 83 2.36 6.90 17.58
N PRO A 84 3.64 7.16 17.23
CA PRO A 84 4.12 8.51 17.00
C PRO A 84 3.31 9.18 15.89
N SER A 85 3.28 10.52 15.88
CA SER A 85 2.61 11.31 14.83
C SER A 85 3.17 11.05 13.42
N GLY A 86 4.36 10.44 13.33
CA GLY A 86 4.94 9.91 12.11
C GLY A 86 4.08 8.81 11.46
N ARG A 87 4.31 8.59 10.16
CA ARG A 87 3.61 7.54 9.38
C ARG A 87 4.40 6.26 9.23
N GLN A 88 5.69 6.32 9.55
CA GLN A 88 6.59 5.19 9.46
C GLN A 88 7.08 4.86 10.86
N LEU A 89 6.92 3.60 11.23
CA LEU A 89 7.46 3.04 12.45
C LEU A 89 8.84 2.42 12.17
N ALA A 90 9.62 2.23 13.22
CA ALA A 90 11.03 1.87 13.14
C ALA A 90 11.25 0.44 12.60
#